data_AF-A0A924WD10-F1
#
_entry.id   AF-A0A924WD10-F1
#
_cell.length_a   1.000
_cell.length_b   1.000
_cell.length_c   1.000
_cell.angle_alpha   90.00
_cell.angle_beta   90.00
_cell.angle_gamma   90.00
#
_symmetry.space_group_name_H-M   'P 1'
#
loop_
_entity.id
_entity.type
_entity.pdbx_description
1 polymer ?
#
loop_
_entity_poly.entity_id
_entity_poly.type
_entity_poly.pdbx_seq_one_letter_code
_entity_poly.pdbx_strand_id
1 'polypeptide(L)'
;NHVYVIPPDADLFIENYTFKVITPRSGRNKQIDVFFLSLAEAMGERAIGIVLSGYDGDGTEGCRHIKAKGGKTFAQDMSAEVEHMPLSVQAAGYADFVVPLDQIPGKLRILADALKT
;
A
#
# COMPACT_ATOMS: atom_id res chain seq x y z
N ASN A 1 10.81 -15.67 -4.25
CA ASN A 1 9.53 -14.99 -3.94
C ASN A 1 9.26 -15.13 -2.46
N HIS A 2 9.07 -14.02 -1.76
CA HIS A 2 8.84 -13.99 -0.31
C HIS A 2 7.62 -13.09 -0.02
N VAL A 3 6.88 -13.44 1.02
CA VAL A 3 5.86 -12.59 1.63
C VAL A 3 6.35 -12.25 3.03
N TYR A 4 6.42 -10.97 3.34
CA TYR A 4 6.84 -10.48 4.65
C TYR A 4 5.62 -9.90 5.36
N VAL A 5 5.46 -10.27 6.63
CA VAL A 5 4.35 -9.79 7.47
C VAL A 5 4.96 -9.00 8.63
N ILE A 6 4.45 -7.79 8.85
CA ILE A 6 4.88 -6.95 9.97
C ILE A 6 4.56 -7.65 11.30
N PRO A 7 5.50 -7.68 12.28
CA PRO A 7 5.17 -8.18 13.61
C PRO A 7 4.17 -7.26 14.33
N PRO A 8 3.44 -7.77 15.33
CA PRO A 8 2.54 -6.95 16.12
C PRO A 8 3.30 -5.85 16.87
N ASP A 9 2.62 -4.72 17.11
CA ASP A 9 3.14 -3.57 17.85
C ASP A 9 4.45 -2.96 17.31
N ALA A 10 4.64 -3.02 15.98
CA ALA A 10 5.81 -2.48 15.31
C ALA A 10 5.44 -1.50 14.19
N ASP A 11 6.40 -0.64 13.84
CA ASP A 11 6.42 0.09 12.57
C ASP A 11 7.39 -0.61 11.60
N LEU A 12 7.01 -0.67 10.32
CA LEU A 12 7.81 -1.25 9.24
C LEU A 12 8.21 -0.16 8.25
N PHE A 13 9.48 -0.16 7.89
CA PHE A 13 10.06 0.73 6.88
C PHE A 13 10.84 -0.09 5.85
N ILE A 14 11.09 0.49 4.69
CA ILE A 14 12.06 -0.02 3.72
C ILE A 14 13.07 1.08 3.37
N GLU A 15 14.35 0.73 3.41
CA GLU A 15 15.44 1.61 3.00
C GLU A 15 16.49 0.79 2.26
N ASN A 16 16.94 1.24 1.08
CA ASN A 16 17.92 0.52 0.26
C ASN A 16 17.58 -0.97 0.08
N TYR A 17 16.32 -1.28 -0.22
CA TYR A 17 15.78 -2.65 -0.38
C TYR A 17 15.84 -3.53 0.89
N THR A 18 16.11 -2.94 2.06
CA THR A 18 16.16 -3.64 3.34
C THR A 18 14.99 -3.21 4.21
N PHE A 19 14.26 -4.19 4.75
CA PHE A 19 13.21 -3.91 5.73
C PHE A 19 13.82 -3.55 7.08
N LYS A 20 13.30 -2.48 7.69
CA LYS A 20 13.63 -2.07 9.05
C LYS A 20 12.38 -2.13 9.90
N VAL A 21 12.48 -2.81 11.04
CA VAL A 21 11.38 -2.97 12.00
C VAL A 21 11.75 -2.22 13.27
N ILE A 22 10.85 -1.36 13.73
CA ILE A 22 11.00 -0.62 14.99
C ILE A 22 9.88 -1.03 15.94
N THR A 23 10.26 -1.39 17.16
CA THR A 23 9.34 -1.76 18.24
C THR A 23 9.67 -0.99 19.53
N PRO A 24 8.69 -0.52 20.30
CA PRO A 24 7.25 -0.53 19.97
C PRO A 24 6.90 0.46 18.85
N ARG A 25 5.71 0.32 18.26
CA ARG A 25 5.20 1.27 17.26
C ARG A 25 5.08 2.68 17.84
N SER A 26 5.34 3.67 17.00
CA SER A 26 5.32 5.09 17.36
C SER A 26 3.91 5.69 17.44
N GLY A 27 2.91 5.05 16.83
CA GLY A 27 1.52 5.49 16.83
C GLY A 27 0.55 4.38 16.46
N ARG A 28 -0.76 4.64 16.53
CA ARG A 28 -1.81 3.70 16.10
C ARG A 28 -2.38 4.10 14.75
N ASN A 29 -2.78 3.12 13.95
CA ASN A 29 -3.54 3.27 12.71
C ASN A 29 -2.84 4.17 11.68
N LYS A 30 -1.52 4.06 11.58
CA LYS A 30 -0.66 4.77 10.62
C LYS A 30 0.43 3.89 10.02
N GLN A 31 0.40 2.59 10.33
CA GLN A 31 1.47 1.67 9.98
C GLN A 31 1.59 1.52 8.46
N ILE A 32 0.46 1.55 7.75
CA ILE A 32 0.44 1.43 6.29
C ILE A 32 0.92 2.73 5.66
N ASP A 33 0.48 3.89 6.15
CA ASP A 33 0.96 5.20 5.69
C ASP A 33 2.47 5.34 5.84
N VAL A 34 3.00 4.99 7.02
CA VAL A 34 4.44 5.02 7.32
C VAL A 34 5.22 4.10 6.39
N PHE A 35 4.75 2.87 6.21
CA PHE A 35 5.41 1.92 5.32
C PHE A 35 5.37 2.40 3.86
N PHE A 36 4.21 2.82 3.36
CA PHE A 36 4.03 3.29 1.98
C PHE A 36 4.83 4.54 1.67
N LEU A 37 5.01 5.46 2.63
CA LEU A 37 5.93 6.59 2.49
C LEU A 37 7.36 6.09 2.21
N SER A 38 7.90 5.23 3.06
CA SER A 38 9.25 4.69 2.88
C SER A 38 9.39 3.84 1.61
N LEU A 39 8.33 3.12 1.23
CA LEU A 39 8.26 2.34 -0.01
C LEU A 39 8.34 3.25 -1.24
N ALA A 40 7.59 4.35 -1.24
CA ALA A 40 7.62 5.33 -2.31
C ALA A 40 9.01 5.95 -2.47
N GLU A 41 9.68 6.26 -1.36
CA GLU A 41 11.05 6.81 -1.37
C GLU A 41 12.08 5.80 -1.88
N ALA A 42 12.00 4.55 -1.45
CA ALA A 42 12.97 3.53 -1.81
C ALA A 42 12.78 2.97 -3.24
N MET A 43 11.53 2.89 -3.72
CA MET A 43 11.19 2.16 -4.95
C MET A 43 10.73 3.05 -6.11
N GLY A 44 10.32 4.29 -5.86
CA GLY A 44 9.85 5.21 -6.89
C GLY A 44 8.70 4.61 -7.73
N GLU A 45 8.85 4.64 -9.05
CA GLU A 45 7.88 4.07 -10.01
C GLU A 45 7.63 2.57 -9.83
N ARG A 46 8.54 1.85 -9.17
CA ARG A 46 8.37 0.42 -8.86
C ARG A 46 7.54 0.17 -7.60
N ALA A 47 7.16 1.21 -6.86
CA ALA A 47 6.27 1.07 -5.71
C ALA A 47 4.84 0.75 -6.17
N ILE A 48 4.27 -0.32 -5.64
CA ILE A 48 2.85 -0.65 -5.81
C ILE A 48 2.19 -0.74 -4.44
N GLY A 49 1.25 0.17 -4.16
CA GLY A 49 0.44 0.19 -2.94
C GLY A 49 -0.92 -0.46 -3.19
N ILE A 50 -1.37 -1.33 -2.30
CA ILE A 50 -2.69 -1.97 -2.40
C ILE A 50 -3.39 -1.82 -1.06
N VAL A 51 -4.53 -1.14 -1.04
CA VAL A 51 -5.38 -0.97 0.14
C VAL A 51 -6.62 -1.85 0.01
N LEU A 52 -6.79 -2.76 0.96
CA LEU A 52 -7.89 -3.73 1.01
C LEU A 52 -8.89 -3.35 2.12
N SER A 53 -9.93 -4.16 2.26
CA SER A 53 -10.91 -4.11 3.34
C SER A 53 -10.27 -3.85 4.70
N GLY A 54 -10.75 -2.83 5.42
CA GLY A 54 -10.22 -2.44 6.72
C GLY A 54 -10.84 -1.16 7.27
N TYR A 55 -10.60 -0.93 8.56
CA TYR A 55 -11.14 0.21 9.32
C TYR A 55 -10.25 1.45 9.23
N ASP A 56 -10.84 2.61 9.46
CA ASP A 56 -10.19 3.94 9.41
C ASP A 56 -9.68 4.29 8.00
N GLY A 57 -8.63 5.13 7.91
CA GLY A 57 -8.10 5.67 6.65
C GLY A 57 -6.61 5.40 6.44
N ASP A 58 -6.00 4.51 7.22
CA ASP A 58 -4.57 4.17 7.10
C ASP A 58 -4.26 3.67 5.68
N GLY A 59 -3.19 4.17 5.08
CA GLY A 59 -2.80 3.93 3.70
C GLY A 59 -3.24 5.01 2.71
N THR A 60 -4.10 5.96 3.09
CA THR A 60 -4.52 7.08 2.21
C THR A 60 -3.37 8.02 1.90
N GLU A 61 -2.66 8.50 2.93
CA GLU A 61 -1.51 9.39 2.74
C GLU A 61 -0.34 8.63 2.12
N GLY A 62 -0.15 7.38 2.49
CA GLY A 62 0.81 6.47 1.88
C GLY A 62 0.59 6.34 0.36
N CYS A 63 -0.65 6.15 -0.07
CA CYS A 63 -1.00 6.09 -1.50
C CYS A 63 -0.70 7.42 -2.21
N ARG A 64 -0.96 8.57 -1.57
CA ARG A 64 -0.56 9.88 -2.11
C ARG A 64 0.94 9.92 -2.38
N HIS A 65 1.76 9.45 -1.45
CA HIS A 65 3.22 9.41 -1.58
C HIS A 65 3.69 8.48 -2.70
N ILE A 66 3.12 7.27 -2.80
CA ILE A 66 3.42 6.34 -3.88
C ILE A 66 3.13 6.97 -5.25
N LYS A 67 1.95 7.58 -5.42
CA LYS A 67 1.58 8.26 -6.67
C LYS A 67 2.49 9.43 -6.99
N ALA A 68 2.83 10.25 -5.99
CA ALA A 68 3.73 11.39 -6.16
C ALA A 68 5.14 10.99 -6.63
N LYS A 69 5.54 9.72 -6.41
CA LYS A 69 6.80 9.14 -6.88
C LYS A 69 6.68 8.30 -8.16
N GLY A 70 5.52 8.36 -8.82
CA GLY A 70 5.25 7.65 -10.08
C GLY A 70 4.84 6.19 -9.92
N GLY A 71 4.73 5.68 -8.70
CA GLY A 71 4.24 4.34 -8.40
C GLY A 71 2.74 4.18 -8.70
N LYS A 72 2.22 2.97 -8.50
CA LYS A 72 0.81 2.63 -8.76
C LYS A 72 0.08 2.25 -7.50
N THR A 73 -1.19 2.63 -7.40
CA THR A 73 -2.02 2.33 -6.23
C THR A 73 -3.33 1.66 -6.57
N PHE A 74 -3.77 0.76 -5.69
CA PHE A 74 -5.03 0.03 -5.77
C PHE A 74 -5.86 0.30 -4.53
N ALA A 75 -7.17 0.38 -4.71
CA ALA A 75 -8.16 0.23 -3.65
C ALA A 75 -9.09 -0.94 -4.02
N GLN A 76 -9.42 -1.78 -3.04
CA GLN A 76 -10.50 -2.74 -3.20
C GLN A 76 -11.83 -2.00 -3.47
N ASP A 77 -12.66 -2.55 -4.35
CA ASP A 77 -13.97 -1.98 -4.66
C ASP A 77 -15.02 -2.32 -3.57
N MET A 78 -16.30 -2.29 -3.96
CA MET A 78 -17.45 -2.61 -3.11
C MET A 78 -17.45 -4.05 -2.56
N SER A 79 -16.53 -4.92 -2.99
CA SER A 79 -16.33 -6.26 -2.42
C SER A 79 -15.66 -6.25 -1.05
N ALA A 80 -15.23 -5.09 -0.54
CA ALA A 80 -14.66 -4.97 0.80
C ALA A 80 -15.71 -5.26 1.88
N GLU A 81 -15.39 -6.13 2.85
CA GLU A 81 -16.26 -6.38 4.01
C GLU A 81 -16.32 -5.17 4.94
N VAL A 82 -15.23 -4.40 5.02
CA VAL A 82 -15.11 -3.13 5.74
C VAL A 82 -14.57 -2.09 4.76
N GLU A 83 -15.43 -1.17 4.36
CA GLU A 83 -15.17 -0.27 3.23
C GLU A 83 -14.38 1.00 3.59
N HIS A 84 -14.15 1.29 4.89
CA HIS A 84 -13.60 2.59 5.32
C HIS A 84 -12.23 2.89 4.67
N MET A 85 -11.26 1.98 4.77
CA MET A 85 -9.92 2.20 4.22
C MET A 85 -9.93 2.34 2.70
N PRO A 86 -10.51 1.41 1.91
CA PRO A 86 -10.57 1.57 0.46
C PRO A 86 -11.32 2.83 0.03
N LEU A 87 -12.44 3.17 0.67
CA LEU A 87 -13.20 4.39 0.34
C LEU A 87 -12.40 5.65 0.66
N SER A 88 -11.61 5.67 1.74
CA SER A 88 -10.74 6.81 2.06
C SER A 88 -9.72 7.07 0.95
N VAL A 89 -9.08 6.03 0.43
CA VAL A 89 -8.13 6.13 -0.69
C VAL A 89 -8.83 6.59 -1.98
N GLN A 90 -10.02 6.06 -2.26
CA GLN A 90 -10.82 6.41 -3.44
C GLN A 90 -11.29 7.87 -3.39
N ALA A 91 -11.87 8.29 -2.27
CA ALA A 91 -12.39 9.65 -2.07
C ALA A 91 -11.28 10.70 -2.15
N ALA A 92 -10.06 10.36 -1.71
CA ALA A 92 -8.89 11.23 -1.83
C ALA A 92 -8.29 11.29 -3.25
N GLY A 93 -8.78 10.48 -4.20
CA GLY A 93 -8.26 10.41 -5.57
C GLY A 93 -6.91 9.71 -5.68
N TYR A 94 -6.54 8.90 -4.68
CA TYR A 94 -5.23 8.26 -4.61
C TYR A 94 -5.25 6.78 -5.00
N ALA A 95 -6.30 6.30 -5.66
CA ALA A 95 -6.32 4.98 -6.32
C ALA A 95 -6.12 5.15 -7.85
N ASP A 96 -5.13 4.48 -8.44
CA ASP A 96 -5.11 4.30 -9.91
C ASP A 96 -6.14 3.26 -10.36
N PHE A 97 -6.40 2.28 -9.50
CA PHE A 97 -7.29 1.17 -9.79
C PHE A 97 -8.23 0.90 -8.63
N VAL A 98 -9.53 0.86 -8.93
CA VAL A 98 -10.57 0.38 -8.02
C VAL A 98 -11.12 -0.90 -8.64
N VAL A 99 -10.86 -2.04 -8.01
CA VAL A 99 -11.18 -3.37 -8.57
C VAL A 99 -11.57 -4.36 -7.47
N PRO A 100 -12.35 -5.40 -7.78
CA PRO A 100 -12.69 -6.44 -6.82
C PRO A 100 -11.47 -7.28 -6.44
N LEU A 101 -11.52 -7.87 -5.24
CA LEU A 101 -10.42 -8.59 -4.63
C LEU A 101 -9.85 -9.71 -5.52
N ASP A 102 -10.72 -10.42 -6.23
CA ASP A 102 -10.38 -11.52 -7.13
C ASP A 102 -9.64 -11.06 -8.41
N GLN A 103 -9.80 -9.80 -8.80
CA GLN A 103 -9.13 -9.21 -9.97
C GLN A 103 -7.78 -8.56 -9.65
N ILE A 104 -7.53 -8.20 -8.38
CA ILE A 104 -6.26 -7.57 -7.95
C ILE A 104 -5.03 -8.41 -8.38
N PRO A 105 -4.96 -9.74 -8.14
CA PRO A 105 -3.77 -10.52 -8.47
C PRO A 105 -3.43 -10.52 -9.96
N GLY A 106 -4.44 -10.60 -10.83
CA GLY A 106 -4.26 -10.58 -12.27
C GLY A 106 -3.68 -9.26 -12.74
N LYS A 107 -4.22 -8.15 -12.25
CA LYS A 107 -3.76 -6.80 -12.59
C LYS A 107 -2.39 -6.48 -12.02
N LEU A 108 -2.11 -6.91 -10.79
CA LEU A 108 -0.80 -6.78 -10.16
C LEU A 108 0.28 -7.50 -10.98
N ARG A 109 0.00 -8.70 -11.48
CA ARG A 109 0.95 -9.46 -12.31
C ARG A 109 1.31 -8.73 -13.60
N ILE A 110 0.31 -8.19 -14.30
CA ILE A 110 0.53 -7.40 -15.53
C ILE A 110 1.45 -6.20 -15.26
N LEU A 111 1.20 -5.45 -14.19
CA LEU A 111 2.05 -4.30 -13.82
C LEU A 111 3.46 -4.75 -13.43
N ALA A 112 3.59 -5.80 -12.62
CA ALA A 112 4.88 -6.31 -12.19
C ALA A 112 5.72 -6.81 -13.37
N ASP A 113 5.10 -7.40 -14.39
CA ASP A 113 5.80 -7.85 -15.59
C ASP A 113 6.27 -6.67 -16.46
N ALA A 114 5.48 -5.59 -16.55
CA ALA A 114 5.87 -4.36 -17.24
C ALA A 114 7.01 -3.59 -16.53
N LEU A 115 7.25 -3.82 -15.24
CA LEU A 115 8.34 -3.19 -14.47
C LEU A 115 9.67 -3.97 -14.55
N LYS A 116 9.67 -5.19 -15.11
CA LYS A 116 10.87 -6.02 -15.28
C LYS A 116 11.63 -5.73 -16.58
N THR A 117 10.98 -5.07 -17.53
CA THR A 117 11.55 -4.59 -18.80
C THR A 117 12.23 -3.25 -18.61
#